data_AF-A0A3P7KWD9-F1
#
_entry.id   AF-A0A3P7KWD9-F1
#
_cell.length_a   1.000
_cell.length_b   1.000
_cell.length_c   1.000
_cell.angle_alpha   90.00
_cell.angle_beta   90.00
_cell.angle_gamma   90.00
#
_symmetry.space_group_name_H-M   'P 1'
#
loop_
_entity.id
_entity.type
_entity.pdbx_description
1 polymer ?
#
loop_
_entity_poly.entity_id
_entity_poly.type
_entity_poly.pdbx_seq_one_letter_code
_entity_poly.pdbx_strand_id
1 'polypeptide(L)'
;MNGPGAKINQPREDLNTVDDATLQDNDYQQQALVPLPWSTHGGEDVGIYAHGPFSWLFHRTVDNTFIAHAMKYAMCVEPYTKEEHCNGHTSLQTSWVLMLALLTHILIEYLH
;
A
#
# COMPACT_ATOMS: atom_id res chain seq x y z
N MET A 1 -25.85 -1.38 12.99
CA MET A 1 -24.71 -2.09 13.59
C MET A 1 -25.23 -3.27 14.40
N ASN A 2 -24.55 -4.41 14.37
CA ASN A 2 -24.90 -5.64 15.04
C ASN A 2 -23.85 -6.00 16.09
N GLY A 3 -24.17 -6.93 16.98
CA GLY A 3 -23.22 -7.44 17.96
C GLY A 3 -23.82 -7.62 19.36
N PRO A 4 -22.97 -7.94 20.35
CA PRO A 4 -23.41 -8.41 21.65
C PRO A 4 -24.02 -7.30 22.53
N GLY A 5 -23.71 -6.03 22.25
CA GLY A 5 -24.32 -4.87 22.91
C GLY A 5 -25.78 -4.59 22.52
N ALA A 6 -26.41 -5.41 21.69
CA ALA A 6 -27.82 -5.24 21.32
C ALA A 6 -28.75 -5.78 22.42
N LYS A 7 -29.83 -5.04 22.71
CA LYS A 7 -30.86 -5.45 23.67
C LYS A 7 -32.08 -5.99 22.93
N ILE A 8 -32.63 -7.11 23.40
CA ILE A 8 -33.81 -7.75 22.82
C ILE A 8 -35.04 -7.34 23.64
N ASN A 9 -36.11 -6.89 22.97
CA ASN A 9 -37.38 -6.48 23.59
C ASN A 9 -37.23 -5.35 24.63
N GLN A 10 -36.21 -4.50 24.47
CA GLN A 10 -35.96 -3.37 25.35
C GLN A 10 -35.60 -2.14 24.51
N PRO A 11 -35.97 -0.93 24.95
CA PRO A 11 -35.50 0.29 24.31
C PRO A 11 -33.98 0.45 24.49
N ARG A 12 -33.39 1.31 23.65
CA ARG A 12 -32.01 1.75 23.83
C ARG A 12 -31.86 2.44 25.20
N GLU A 13 -30.81 2.08 25.93
CA GLU A 13 -30.45 2.70 27.21
C GLU A 13 -29.95 4.15 27.03
N ASP A 14 -30.29 5.03 27.98
CA ASP A 14 -29.80 6.41 28.03
C ASP A 14 -28.42 6.46 28.70
N LEU A 15 -27.39 6.79 27.90
CA LEU A 15 -26.00 6.81 28.36
C LEU A 15 -25.73 7.90 29.41
N ASN A 16 -26.59 8.91 29.54
CA ASN A 16 -26.44 9.94 30.59
C ASN A 16 -26.78 9.41 32.00
N THR A 17 -27.38 8.22 32.08
CA THR A 17 -27.78 7.57 33.34
C THR A 17 -26.81 6.47 33.78
N VAL A 18 -25.85 6.12 32.92
CA VAL A 18 -24.82 5.11 33.20
C VAL A 18 -23.62 5.80 33.85
N ASP A 19 -23.03 5.20 34.87
CA ASP A 19 -21.88 5.77 35.54
C ASP A 19 -20.61 5.72 34.67
N ASP A 20 -19.72 6.68 34.89
CA ASP A 20 -18.47 6.82 34.12
C ASP A 20 -17.56 5.59 34.25
N ALA A 21 -17.56 4.89 35.39
CA ALA A 21 -16.71 3.72 35.57
C ALA A 21 -17.17 2.58 34.65
N THR A 22 -18.49 2.37 34.52
CA THR A 22 -19.05 1.42 33.56
C THR A 22 -18.81 1.83 32.10
N LEU A 23 -18.95 3.11 31.76
CA LEU A 23 -18.77 3.59 30.37
C LEU A 23 -17.30 3.54 29.90
N GLN A 24 -16.36 3.68 30.82
CA GLN A 24 -14.92 3.63 30.55
C GLN A 24 -14.31 2.25 30.81
N ASP A 25 -15.12 1.27 31.21
CA ASP A 25 -14.67 -0.11 31.40
C ASP A 25 -14.25 -0.72 30.04
N ASN A 26 -13.15 -1.49 30.04
CA ASN A 26 -12.63 -2.11 28.83
C ASN A 26 -13.57 -3.18 28.25
N ASP A 27 -14.41 -3.78 29.09
CA ASP A 27 -15.38 -4.81 28.71
C ASP A 27 -16.75 -4.21 28.34
N TYR A 28 -16.90 -2.87 28.36
CA TYR A 28 -18.12 -2.20 27.96
C TYR A 28 -18.43 -2.44 26.47
N GLN A 29 -19.62 -2.98 26.19
CA GLN A 29 -20.09 -3.25 24.84
C GLN A 29 -20.99 -2.10 24.34
N GLN A 30 -20.55 -1.42 23.29
CA GLN A 30 -21.33 -0.34 22.69
C GLN A 30 -22.65 -0.86 22.13
N GLN A 31 -23.67 -0.02 22.17
CA GLN A 31 -25.02 -0.37 21.78
C GLN A 31 -25.10 -0.78 20.30
N ALA A 32 -25.72 -1.93 20.06
CA ALA A 32 -26.01 -2.45 18.73
C ALA A 32 -27.52 -2.57 18.51
N LEU A 33 -27.94 -2.62 17.24
CA LEU A 33 -29.35 -2.75 16.85
C LEU A 33 -29.76 -4.22 16.67
N VAL A 34 -28.89 -5.02 16.05
CA VAL A 34 -29.19 -6.42 15.74
C VAL A 34 -28.37 -7.33 16.66
N PRO A 35 -29.02 -8.22 17.43
CA PRO A 35 -28.34 -9.09 18.38
C PRO A 35 -27.56 -10.18 17.64
N LEU A 36 -26.24 -10.19 17.84
CA LEU A 36 -25.37 -11.28 17.44
C LEU A 36 -24.34 -11.52 18.55
N PRO A 37 -23.86 -12.77 18.73
CA PRO A 37 -22.79 -13.05 19.68
C PRO A 37 -21.49 -12.29 19.36
N TRP A 38 -21.28 -11.93 18.09
CA TRP A 38 -20.15 -11.12 17.61
C TRP A 38 -20.61 -10.11 16.56
N SER A 39 -19.98 -8.94 16.53
CA SER A 39 -20.18 -7.99 15.43
C SER A 39 -19.71 -8.60 14.11
N THR A 40 -20.37 -8.27 13.00
CA THR A 40 -19.86 -8.64 11.67
C THR A 40 -18.87 -7.58 11.17
N HIS A 41 -18.01 -7.98 10.25
CA HIS A 41 -17.13 -7.03 9.56
C HIS A 41 -17.92 -6.03 8.71
N GLY A 42 -17.39 -4.82 8.62
CA GLY A 42 -17.78 -3.83 7.64
C GLY A 42 -17.33 -4.23 6.23
N GLY A 43 -18.06 -3.75 5.22
CA GLY A 43 -17.77 -3.97 3.80
C GLY A 43 -17.41 -2.68 3.07
N GLU A 44 -17.17 -1.60 3.82
CA GLU A 44 -16.73 -0.32 3.30
C GLU A 44 -15.29 -0.33 2.80
N ASP A 45 -14.95 0.64 1.95
CA ASP A 45 -13.59 0.84 1.47
C ASP A 45 -12.65 1.21 2.64
N VAL A 46 -11.43 0.67 2.62
CA VAL A 46 -10.37 0.97 3.59
C VAL A 46 -9.26 1.81 2.97
N GLY A 47 -8.66 2.70 3.77
CA GLY A 47 -7.58 3.57 3.32
C GLY A 47 -6.26 2.83 3.11
N ILE A 48 -5.52 3.21 2.06
CA ILE A 48 -4.17 2.73 1.79
C ILE A 48 -3.18 3.90 1.95
N TYR A 49 -2.11 3.68 2.70
CA TYR A 49 -1.01 4.63 2.87
C TYR A 49 0.27 4.02 2.33
N ALA A 50 0.98 4.76 1.47
CA ALA A 50 2.20 4.27 0.83
C ALA A 50 3.31 5.33 0.86
N HIS A 51 4.55 4.88 1.03
CA HIS A 51 5.75 5.72 1.01
C HIS A 51 6.89 4.96 0.31
N GLY A 52 7.76 5.68 -0.40
CA GLY A 52 8.89 5.11 -1.14
C GLY A 52 8.66 5.00 -2.65
N PRO A 53 9.47 4.19 -3.37
CA PRO A 53 9.37 4.03 -4.81
C PRO A 53 7.97 3.63 -5.25
N PHE A 54 7.44 4.30 -6.27
CA PHE A 54 6.10 4.06 -6.83
C PHE A 54 4.92 4.27 -5.87
N SER A 55 5.10 4.95 -4.71
CA SER A 55 3.98 5.26 -3.80
C SER A 55 2.86 6.05 -4.46
N TRP A 56 3.19 6.84 -5.49
CA TRP A 56 2.23 7.61 -6.29
C TRP A 56 1.19 6.76 -7.04
N LEU A 57 1.40 5.44 -7.18
CA LEU A 57 0.40 4.52 -7.74
C LEU A 57 -0.88 4.47 -6.88
N PHE A 58 -0.80 4.78 -5.58
CA PHE A 58 -1.92 4.75 -4.64
C PHE A 58 -2.59 6.12 -4.51
N HIS A 59 -3.22 6.58 -5.59
CA HIS A 59 -3.83 7.92 -5.66
C HIS A 59 -5.33 7.93 -5.97
N ARG A 60 -5.96 6.75 -6.05
CA ARG A 60 -7.39 6.55 -6.36
C ARG A 60 -7.94 5.41 -5.52
N THR A 61 -9.27 5.28 -5.52
CA THR A 61 -9.94 4.03 -5.14
C THR A 61 -9.53 2.94 -6.13
N VAL A 62 -9.10 1.81 -5.59
CA VAL A 62 -8.63 0.65 -6.33
C VAL A 62 -9.16 -0.62 -5.66
N ASP A 63 -9.28 -1.69 -6.43
CA ASP A 63 -9.62 -3.00 -5.86
C ASP A 63 -8.51 -3.49 -4.92
N ASN A 64 -8.88 -4.26 -3.90
CA ASN A 64 -7.92 -4.82 -2.93
C ASN A 64 -6.79 -5.64 -3.60
N THR A 65 -7.06 -6.28 -4.73
CA THR A 65 -6.06 -7.04 -5.51
C THR A 65 -4.99 -6.14 -6.14
N PHE A 66 -5.29 -4.86 -6.40
CA PHE A 66 -4.34 -3.90 -6.96
C PHE A 66 -3.11 -3.72 -6.08
N ILE A 67 -3.25 -3.79 -4.74
CA ILE A 67 -2.13 -3.67 -3.80
C ILE A 67 -1.04 -4.67 -4.15
N ALA A 68 -1.41 -5.94 -4.35
CA ALA A 68 -0.46 -7.00 -4.70
C ALA A 68 0.20 -6.76 -6.06
N HIS A 69 -0.56 -6.29 -7.06
CA HIS A 69 -0.03 -5.98 -8.39
C HIS A 69 0.92 -4.78 -8.38
N ALA A 70 0.55 -3.69 -7.71
CA ALA A 70 1.39 -2.51 -7.56
C ALA A 70 2.69 -2.82 -6.81
N MET A 71 2.62 -3.66 -5.76
CA MET A 71 3.83 -4.14 -5.07
C MET A 71 4.71 -5.01 -5.98
N LYS A 72 4.13 -5.96 -6.74
CA LYS A 72 4.89 -6.77 -7.69
C LYS A 72 5.55 -5.92 -8.79
N TYR A 73 4.83 -4.92 -9.30
CA TYR A 73 5.35 -3.96 -10.27
C TYR A 73 6.55 -3.19 -9.70
N ALA A 74 6.42 -2.63 -8.50
CA ALA A 74 7.49 -1.87 -7.85
C ALA A 74 8.73 -2.73 -7.56
N MET A 75 8.55 -4.01 -7.24
CA MET A 75 9.62 -4.96 -6.90
C MET A 75 10.16 -5.75 -8.10
N CYS A 76 9.67 -5.53 -9.31
CA CYS A 76 10.07 -6.28 -10.50
C CYS A 76 9.84 -7.80 -10.37
N VAL A 77 8.74 -8.18 -9.73
CA VAL A 77 8.32 -9.58 -9.57
C VAL A 77 7.32 -9.95 -10.66
N GLU A 78 7.30 -11.22 -11.07
CA GLU A 78 6.39 -11.73 -12.09
C GLU A 78 4.93 -11.30 -11.84
N PRO A 79 4.22 -10.76 -12.87
CA PRO A 79 4.58 -10.71 -14.30
C PRO A 79 5.40 -9.49 -14.77
N TYR A 80 5.87 -8.63 -13.86
CA TYR A 80 6.43 -7.32 -14.18
C TYR A 80 7.97 -7.29 -14.32
N THR A 81 8.60 -8.44 -14.51
CA THR A 81 10.08 -8.53 -14.60
C THR A 81 10.66 -7.82 -15.83
N LYS A 82 9.82 -7.46 -16.81
CA LYS A 82 10.23 -6.83 -18.08
C LYS A 82 9.91 -5.33 -18.17
N GLU A 83 9.34 -4.75 -17.12
CA GLU A 83 9.05 -3.31 -17.09
C GLU A 83 10.34 -2.48 -17.21
N GLU A 84 10.25 -1.28 -17.76
CA GLU A 84 11.45 -0.46 -18.06
C GLU A 84 12.29 -0.17 -16.82
N HIS A 85 11.65 0.13 -15.68
CA HIS A 85 12.35 0.39 -14.42
C HIS A 85 12.99 -0.85 -13.79
N CYS A 86 12.67 -2.05 -14.30
CA CYS A 86 13.27 -3.31 -13.89
C CYS A 86 14.53 -3.64 -14.68
N ASN A 87 14.68 -3.04 -15.86
CA ASN A 87 15.90 -3.16 -16.62
C ASN A 87 16.94 -2.24 -15.99
N GLY A 88 17.81 -2.81 -15.15
CA GLY A 88 19.01 -2.15 -14.66
C GLY A 88 19.94 -1.81 -15.82
N HIS A 89 19.65 -0.72 -16.54
CA HIS A 89 20.56 -0.18 -17.54
C HIS A 89 21.82 0.28 -16.82
N THR A 90 22.84 -0.58 -16.84
CA THR A 90 24.24 -0.15 -16.83
C THR A 90 24.48 0.56 -18.16
N SER A 91 24.04 1.81 -18.28
CA SER A 91 24.35 2.65 -19.44
C SER A 91 25.80 3.15 -19.32
N LEU A 92 26.75 2.23 -19.39
CA LEU A 92 28.17 2.57 -19.54
C LEU A 92 28.85 1.64 -20.55
N GLN A 93 28.19 1.36 -21.67
CA GLN A 93 28.79 0.62 -22.79
C GLN A 93 28.97 1.45 -24.07
N THR A 94 29.04 2.77 -23.99
CA THR A 94 29.42 3.61 -25.15
C THR A 94 30.85 4.19 -25.07
N SER A 95 31.60 3.97 -23.99
CA SER A 95 32.89 4.65 -23.77
C SER A 95 34.14 3.76 -23.93
N TRP A 96 34.16 2.87 -24.93
CA TRP A 96 35.39 2.18 -25.35
C TRP A 96 35.72 2.48 -26.80
N VAL A 97 34.71 2.55 -27.66
CA VAL A 97 34.87 2.91 -29.08
C VAL A 97 35.37 4.34 -29.24
N LEU A 98 34.83 5.29 -28.46
CA LEU A 98 35.29 6.69 -28.46
C LEU A 98 36.72 6.83 -27.90
N MET A 99 37.07 6.06 -26.88
CA MET A 99 38.42 6.05 -26.29
C MET A 99 39.46 5.49 -27.30
N LEU A 100 39.12 4.40 -28.00
CA LEU A 100 39.97 3.83 -29.05
C LEU A 100 40.08 4.76 -30.27
N ALA A 101 39.00 5.42 -30.67
CA ALA A 101 39.02 6.41 -31.75
C ALA A 101 39.91 7.62 -31.40
N LEU A 102 39.90 8.08 -30.15
CA LEU A 102 40.77 9.17 -29.69
C LEU A 102 42.25 8.74 -29.64
N LEU A 103 42.53 7.55 -29.10
CA LEU A 103 43.89 6.99 -29.03
C LEU A 103 44.49 6.76 -30.41
N THR A 104 43.70 6.25 -31.35
CA THR A 104 44.15 6.07 -32.75
C THR A 104 44.41 7.42 -33.42
N HIS A 105 43.60 8.44 -33.18
CA HIS A 105 43.86 9.79 -33.69
C HIS A 105 45.16 10.39 -33.14
N ILE A 106 45.39 10.30 -31.82
CA ILE A 106 46.60 10.83 -31.16
C ILE A 106 47.86 10.09 -31.66
N LEU A 107 47.79 8.77 -31.85
CA LEU A 107 48.90 7.99 -32.38
C LEU A 107 49.25 8.36 -33.82
N ILE A 108 48.25 8.64 -34.67
CA ILE A 108 48.47 9.08 -36.05
C ILE A 108 49.15 10.46 -36.08
N GLU A 109 48.75 11.39 -35.22
CA GLU A 109 49.39 12.72 -35.12
C GLU A 109 50.83 12.66 -34.57
N TYR A 110 51.18 11.66 -33.77
CA TYR A 110 52.55 11.52 -33.25
C TYR A 110 53.52 10.84 -34.24
N LEU A 111 52.99 10.07 -35.20
CA LEU A 111 53.78 9.40 -36.24
C LEU A 111 54.00 10.25 -37.51
N HIS A 112 53.41 11.45 -37.57
CA HIS A 112 53.47 12.36 -38.72
C HIS A 112 54.12 13.70 -38.35
#